data_AF-A0A2D5MNV2-F1
#
_entry.id   AF-A0A2D5MNV2-F1
#
_cell.length_a   1.000
_cell.length_b   1.000
_cell.length_c   1.000
_cell.angle_alpha   90.00
_cell.angle_beta   90.00
_cell.angle_gamma   90.00
#
_symmetry.space_group_name_H-M   'P 1'
#
loop_
_entity.id
_entity.type
_entity.pdbx_description
1 polymer ?
#
loop_
_entity_poly.entity_id
_entity_poly.type
_entity_poly.pdbx_seq_one_letter_code
_entity_poly.pdbx_strand_id
1 'polypeptide(L)' 'MSQQILPNSIEVSVVMPCLNEAETLKACISKALCCLKENKVVGEVIVADNGSKDGSINIA' A
#
# COMPACT_ATOMS: atom_id res chain seq x y z
N MET A 1 -30.71 13.56 14.87
CA MET A 1 -30.02 13.40 13.57
C MET A 1 -28.77 12.58 13.81
N SER A 2 -28.86 11.27 13.57
CA SER A 2 -27.73 10.34 13.68
C SER A 2 -26.76 10.64 12.54
N GLN A 3 -25.58 11.18 12.87
CA GLN A 3 -24.50 11.30 11.88
C GLN A 3 -24.04 9.88 11.52
N GLN A 4 -24.30 9.51 10.27
CA GLN A 4 -23.81 8.27 9.69
C GLN A 4 -22.32 8.46 9.41
N ILE A 5 -21.48 7.75 10.16
CA ILE A 5 -20.03 7.71 9.93
C ILE A 5 -19.83 6.99 8.60
N LEU A 6 -19.65 7.74 7.52
CA LEU A 6 -19.12 7.16 6.29
C LEU A 6 -17.70 6.70 6.62
N PRO A 7 -17.29 5.47 6.24
CA PRO A 7 -15.89 5.09 6.35
C PRO A 7 -15.08 6.19 5.66
N ASN A 8 -14.04 6.70 6.32
CA ASN A 8 -13.20 7.74 5.74
C ASN A 8 -12.85 7.29 4.31
N SER A 9 -13.29 8.06 3.31
CA SER A 9 -13.01 7.75 1.92
C SER A 9 -11.50 7.66 1.75
N ILE A 10 -11.04 6.68 0.96
CA ILE A 10 -9.64 6.65 0.54
C ILE A 10 -9.36 7.94 -0.22
N GLU A 11 -8.39 8.72 0.27
CA GLU A 11 -7.96 9.98 -0.31
C GLU A 11 -6.82 9.75 -1.32
N VAL A 12 -5.97 8.76 -1.05
CA VAL A 12 -4.78 8.44 -1.85
C VAL A 12 -4.58 6.93 -1.96
N SER A 13 -4.35 6.44 -3.19
CA SER A 13 -3.89 5.07 -3.45
C SER A 13 -2.45 5.11 -3.96
N VAL A 14 -1.54 4.44 -3.26
CA VAL A 14 -0.15 4.25 -3.71
C VAL A 14 -0.07 2.93 -4.48
N VAL A 15 0.14 2.99 -5.79
CA VAL A 15 0.24 1.79 -6.63
C VAL A 15 1.71 1.44 -6.86
N MET A 16 2.09 0.22 -6.50
CA MET A 16 3.44 -0.32 -6.65
C MET A 16 3.45 -1.49 -7.62
N PRO A 17 3.84 -1.28 -8.89
CA PRO A 17 4.11 -2.39 -9.80
C PRO A 17 5.31 -3.19 -9.29
N CYS A 18 5.20 -4.52 -9.31
CA CYS A 18 6.20 -5.43 -8.76
C CYS A 18 6.51 -6.57 -9.73
N LEU A 19 7.81 -6.82 -9.97
CA LEU A 19 8.29 -8.00 -10.70
C LEU A 19 9.68 -8.40 -10.19
N ASN A 20 9.74 -9.45 -9.38
CA ASN A 20 10.96 -9.96 -8.75
C ASN A 20 11.71 -8.92 -7.90
N GLU A 21 10.99 -8.29 -6.97
CA GLU A 21 11.50 -7.23 -6.09
C GLU A 21 11.60 -7.69 -4.62
N ALA A 22 11.87 -8.97 -4.35
CA ALA A 22 11.81 -9.51 -3.00
C ALA A 22 12.76 -8.80 -2.00
N GLU A 23 13.89 -8.26 -2.48
CA GLU A 23 14.84 -7.53 -1.65
C GLU A 23 14.38 -6.11 -1.29
N THR A 24 13.54 -5.48 -2.13
CA THR A 24 13.22 -4.05 -2.03
C THR A 24 11.76 -3.79 -1.62
N LEU A 25 10.85 -4.70 -1.97
CA LEU A 25 9.40 -4.52 -1.86
C LEU A 25 8.95 -4.14 -0.44
N LYS A 26 9.48 -4.84 0.58
CA LYS A 26 9.14 -4.58 1.99
C LYS A 26 9.47 -3.15 2.40
N ALA A 27 10.63 -2.64 1.98
CA ALA A 27 11.06 -1.28 2.30
C ALA A 27 10.16 -0.25 1.59
N CYS A 28 9.78 -0.49 0.34
CA CYS A 28 8.86 0.36 -0.41
C CYS A 28 7.47 0.44 0.26
N ILE A 29 6.85 -0.71 0.58
CA ILE A 29 5.56 -0.77 1.29
C ILE A 29 5.65 -0.03 2.63
N SER A 30 6.70 -0.29 3.41
CA SER A 30 6.89 0.35 4.71
C SER A 30 6.97 1.88 4.61
N LYS A 31 7.70 2.41 3.61
CA LYS A 31 7.82 3.86 3.38
C LYS A 31 6.49 4.49 2.99
N ALA A 32 5.72 3.84 2.11
CA ALA A 32 4.41 4.35 1.70
C ALA A 32 3.43 4.40 2.88
N LEU A 33 3.34 3.32 3.65
CA LEU A 33 2.50 3.27 4.86
C LEU A 33 2.93 4.31 5.91
N CYS A 34 4.24 4.48 6.10
CA CYS A 34 4.78 5.50 7.02
C CYS A 34 4.39 6.91 6.59
N CYS A 35 4.55 7.22 5.30
CA CYS A 35 4.19 8.51 4.73
C CYS A 35 2.69 8.83 4.92
N LEU A 36 1.81 7.88 4.62
CA LEU A 36 0.36 8.05 4.82
C LEU A 36 0.04 8.34 6.29
N LYS A 37 0.65 7.58 7.21
CA LYS A 37 0.46 7.75 8.66
C LYS A 37 0.98 9.10 9.16
N GLU A 38 2.19 9.48 8.78
CA GLU A 38 2.83 10.74 9.21
C GLU A 38 2.05 11.98 8.75
N ASN A 39 1.46 11.90 7.55
CA ASN A 39 0.65 12.98 6.98
C ASN A 39 -0.83 12.91 7.38
N LYS A 40 -1.25 11.91 8.18
CA LYS A 40 -2.65 11.67 8.57
C LYS A 40 -3.59 11.56 7.37
N VAL A 41 -3.11 10.99 6.27
CA VAL A 41 -3.87 10.75 5.04
C VAL A 41 -4.51 9.38 5.11
N VAL A 42 -5.81 9.30 4.83
CA VAL A 42 -6.51 8.02 4.71
C VAL A 42 -6.19 7.45 3.33
N GLY A 43 -5.35 6.41 3.30
CA GLY A 43 -4.86 5.85 2.05
C GLY A 43 -4.66 4.35 2.09
N GLU A 44 -4.38 3.80 0.91
CA GLU A 44 -4.09 2.39 0.69
C GLU A 44 -2.79 2.21 -0.11
N VAL A 45 -2.19 1.03 0.00
CA VAL A 45 -1.04 0.61 -0.81
C VAL A 45 -1.47 -0.61 -1.62
N ILE A 46 -1.43 -0.50 -2.95
CA ILE A 46 -1.79 -1.58 -3.87
C ILE A 46 -0.49 -2.09 -4.50
N VAL A 47 -0.14 -3.35 -4.24
CA VAL A 47 0.99 -4.02 -4.91
C VAL A 47 0.44 -4.81 -6.09
N ALA A 48 0.86 -4.43 -7.29
CA ALA A 48 0.46 -5.09 -8.53
C ALA A 48 1.61 -6.00 -9.02
N ASP A 49 1.57 -7.27 -8.63
CA ASP A 49 2.53 -8.27 -9.10
C ASP A 49 2.34 -8.59 -10.58
N ASN A 50 3.44 -8.66 -11.33
CA ASN A 50 3.49 -8.96 -12.76
C ASN A 50 4.15 -10.31 -13.04
N GLY A 51 3.93 -11.32 -12.19
CA GLY A 51 4.43 -12.67 -12.36
C GLY A 51 5.78 -12.93 -11.69
N SER A 52 5.97 -12.45 -10.47
CA SER A 52 7.21 -12.70 -9.71
C SER A 52 7.40 -14.19 -9.39
N LYS A 53 8.66 -14.61 -9.34
CA LYS A 53 9.09 -16.00 -9.03
C LYS A 53 10.13 -16.08 -7.91
N ASP A 54 10.53 -14.93 -7.38
CA ASP A 54 11.59 -14.77 -6.37
C ASP A 54 11.07 -14.73 -4.93
N GLY A 55 9.75 -14.90 -4.75
CA GLY A 55 9.10 -14.80 -3.44
C GLY A 55 8.52 -13.43 -3.11
N SER A 56 8.53 -12.45 -4.04
CA SER A 56 7.89 -11.13 -3.85
C SER A 56 6.44 -11.22 -3.38
N ILE A 57 5.68 -12.20 -3.87
CA ILE A 57 4.28 -12.44 -3.51
C ILE A 57 4.12 -12.75 -2.00
N ASN A 58 5.13 -13.33 -1.35
CA ASN A 58 5.07 -13.67 0.07
C ASN A 58 5.36 -12.47 1.01
N ILE A 59 5.71 -11.31 0.44
CA ILE A 59 6.07 -10.10 1.20
C ILE A 59 4.88 -9.14 1.34
N ALA A 60 3.99 -9.12 0.37
CA ALA A 60 2.82 -8.22 0.31
C ALA A 60 1.61 -8.79 1.05
#